data_AF-A0A959YWP3-F1
#
_entry.id   AF-A0A959YWP3-F1
#
_cell.length_a   1.000
_cell.length_b   1.000
_cell.length_c   1.000
_cell.angle_alpha   90.00
_cell.angle_beta   90.00
_cell.angle_gamma   90.00
#
_symmetry.space_group_name_H-M   'P 1'
#
loop_
_entity.id
_entity.type
_entity.pdbx_description
1 polymer ?
#
loop_
_entity_poly.entity_id
_entity_poly.type
_entity_poly.pdbx_seq_one_letter_code
_entity_poly.pdbx_strand_id
1 'polypeptide(L)'
;MKPAYKRMEYPPRLVVMLALLKYMTPEQKDAMKRDLAKLKHITDKVFVDRFKKHMDLELLVKAPVVPQDAMVYNYLVYEFNGKFIKTKLLAQYEKEVMKDQLKAMEELRQSEGWTF
;
A
#
# COMPACT_ATOMS: atom_id res chain seq x y z
N MET A 1 -7.06 28.27 1.84
CA MET A 1 -7.26 27.41 0.64
C MET A 1 -6.55 26.08 0.88
N LYS A 2 -7.25 24.94 0.87
CA LYS A 2 -6.58 23.63 0.84
C LYS A 2 -6.14 23.38 -0.60
N PRO A 3 -4.84 23.22 -0.90
CA PRO A 3 -4.39 22.95 -2.26
C PRO A 3 -5.02 21.66 -2.77
N ALA A 4 -5.64 21.76 -3.94
CA ALA A 4 -6.18 20.63 -4.68
C ALA A 4 -5.00 19.82 -5.24
N TYR A 5 -4.43 18.95 -4.41
CA TYR A 5 -3.52 17.93 -4.91
C TYR A 5 -4.29 17.10 -5.93
N LYS A 6 -3.65 16.85 -7.09
CA LYS A 6 -4.14 15.94 -8.11
C LYS A 6 -4.63 14.68 -7.39
N ARG A 7 -5.94 14.43 -7.49
CA ARG A 7 -6.62 13.46 -6.62
C ARG A 7 -5.95 12.11 -6.82
N MET A 8 -5.46 11.49 -5.73
CA MET A 8 -5.13 10.07 -5.71
C MET A 8 -6.29 9.32 -6.39
N GLU A 9 -5.95 8.54 -7.41
CA GLU A 9 -6.87 7.72 -8.17
C GLU A 9 -7.30 6.53 -7.30
N TYR A 10 -6.34 5.95 -6.57
CA TYR A 10 -6.58 4.80 -5.72
C TYR A 10 -6.87 5.17 -4.26
N PRO A 11 -7.61 4.31 -3.53
CA PRO A 11 -7.76 4.45 -2.09
C PRO A 11 -6.40 4.34 -1.39
N PRO A 12 -6.09 5.22 -0.41
CA PRO A 12 -4.85 5.14 0.38
C PRO A 12 -4.52 3.76 0.94
N ARG A 13 -5.55 3.03 1.41
CA ARG A 13 -5.40 1.65 1.89
C ARG A 13 -4.79 0.73 0.84
N LEU A 14 -5.22 0.84 -0.42
CA LEU A 14 -4.72 0.03 -1.52
C LEU A 14 -3.26 0.37 -1.85
N VAL A 15 -2.94 1.67 -1.89
CA VAL A 15 -1.58 2.17 -2.13
C VAL A 15 -0.61 1.61 -1.07
N VAL A 16 -0.97 1.74 0.21
CA VAL A 16 -0.20 1.19 1.32
C VAL A 16 -0.10 -0.32 1.23
N MET A 17 -1.20 -1.03 0.96
CA MET A 17 -1.20 -2.49 0.85
C MET A 17 -0.19 -2.99 -0.19
N LEU A 18 -0.23 -2.42 -1.40
CA LEU A 18 0.67 -2.81 -2.48
C LEU A 18 2.13 -2.50 -2.15
N ALA A 19 2.39 -1.38 -1.48
CA ALA A 19 3.72 -1.04 -1.00
C ALA A 19 4.26 -2.10 -0.02
N LEU A 20 3.46 -2.48 0.98
CA LEU A 20 3.88 -3.42 2.02
C LEU A 20 4.02 -4.86 1.50
N LEU A 21 3.16 -5.30 0.58
CA LEU A 21 3.22 -6.66 0.01
C LEU A 21 4.53 -6.97 -0.73
N LYS A 22 5.29 -5.95 -1.16
CA LYS A 22 6.61 -6.13 -1.78
C LYS A 22 7.65 -6.70 -0.80
N TYR A 23 7.46 -6.50 0.50
CA TYR A 23 8.39 -6.89 1.56
C TYR A 23 8.01 -8.18 2.26
N MET A 24 6.95 -8.84 1.80
CA MET A 24 6.44 -10.05 2.42
C MET A 24 6.76 -11.27 1.55
N THR A 25 7.28 -12.32 2.20
CA THR A 25 7.39 -13.65 1.57
C THR A 25 6.00 -14.25 1.31
N PRO A 26 5.88 -15.26 0.42
CA PRO A 26 4.63 -15.97 0.21
C PRO A 26 4.02 -16.49 1.51
N GLU A 27 4.84 -17.03 2.41
CA GLU A 27 4.40 -17.59 3.70
C GLU A 27 3.85 -16.51 4.63
N GLN A 28 4.49 -15.33 4.66
CA GLN A 28 4.01 -14.17 5.43
C GLN A 28 2.69 -13.65 4.87
N LYS A 29 2.54 -13.61 3.54
CA LYS A 29 1.28 -13.20 2.88
C LYS A 29 0.14 -14.16 3.24
N ASP A 30 0.40 -15.46 3.22
CA ASP A 30 -0.58 -16.48 3.60
C ASP A 30 -0.94 -16.41 5.09
N ALA A 31 0.05 -16.23 5.96
CA ALA A 31 -0.18 -16.06 7.39
C ALA A 31 -1.03 -14.81 7.68
N MET A 32 -0.73 -13.70 7.02
CA MET A 32 -1.52 -12.47 7.11
C MET A 32 -2.94 -12.67 6.59
N LYS A 33 -3.12 -13.33 5.44
CA LYS A 33 -4.45 -13.63 4.87
C LYS A 33 -5.30 -14.44 5.85
N ARG A 34 -4.71 -15.47 6.48
CA ARG A 34 -5.36 -16.28 7.53
C ARG A 34 -5.72 -15.44 8.77
N ASP A 35 -4.84 -14.53 9.18
CA ASP A 35 -5.10 -13.65 10.33
C ASP A 35 -6.21 -12.63 10.05
N LEU A 36 -6.26 -12.08 8.83
CA LEU A 36 -7.32 -11.17 8.41
C LEU A 36 -8.67 -11.88 8.29
N ALA A 37 -8.71 -13.12 7.80
CA ALA A 37 -9.93 -13.91 7.66
C ALA A 37 -10.63 -14.21 9.01
N LYS A 38 -9.89 -14.19 10.12
CA LYS A 38 -10.43 -14.38 11.48
C LYS A 38 -11.15 -13.15 12.03
N LEU A 39 -11.05 -11.99 11.37
CA LEU A 39 -11.57 -10.73 11.87
C LEU A 39 -12.97 -10.44 11.29
N LYS A 40 -13.92 -10.12 12.18
CA LYS A 40 -15.27 -9.71 11.76
C LYS A 40 -15.30 -8.34 11.08
N HIS A 41 -14.44 -7.42 11.53
CA HIS A 41 -14.32 -6.06 10.99
C HIS A 41 -12.86 -5.63 10.94
N ILE A 42 -12.46 -5.01 9.83
CA ILE A 42 -11.08 -4.57 9.58
C ILE A 42 -11.06 -3.05 9.39
N THR A 43 -10.77 -2.35 10.49
CA THR A 43 -10.46 -0.92 10.46
C THR A 43 -9.05 -0.69 9.90
N ASP A 44 -8.74 0.54 9.50
CA ASP A 44 -7.39 0.88 8.99
C ASP A 44 -6.31 0.64 10.04
N LYS A 45 -6.59 0.98 11.31
CA LYS A 45 -5.67 0.70 12.42
C LYS A 45 -5.39 -0.80 12.55
N VAL A 46 -6.44 -1.62 12.61
CA VAL A 46 -6.30 -3.08 12.72
C VAL A 46 -5.56 -3.64 11.51
N PHE A 47 -5.81 -3.09 10.32
CA PHE A 47 -5.09 -3.46 9.11
C PHE A 47 -3.58 -3.21 9.25
N VAL A 48 -3.16 -1.99 9.63
CA VAL A 48 -1.74 -1.65 9.82
C VAL A 48 -1.10 -2.50 10.92
N ASP A 49 -1.80 -2.71 12.04
CA ASP A 49 -1.31 -3.52 13.16
C ASP A 49 -1.08 -4.99 12.74
N ARG A 50 -1.88 -5.51 11.80
CA ARG A 50 -1.66 -6.85 11.25
C ARG A 50 -0.44 -6.90 10.34
N PHE A 51 -0.20 -5.90 9.50
CA PHE A 51 1.05 -5.85 8.72
C PHE A 51 2.28 -5.81 9.63
N LYS A 52 2.28 -4.95 10.65
CA LYS A 52 3.37 -4.85 11.64
C LYS A 52 3.65 -6.17 12.38
N LYS A 53 2.67 -7.06 12.50
CA LYS A 53 2.84 -8.39 13.10
C LYS A 53 3.58 -9.37 12.17
N HIS A 54 3.43 -9.21 10.86
CA HIS A 54 3.93 -10.18 9.86
C HIS A 54 5.18 -9.69 9.12
N MET A 55 5.55 -8.40 9.25
CA MET A 55 6.75 -7.83 8.64
C MET A 55 7.33 -6.70 9.49
N ASP A 56 8.63 -6.44 9.31
CA ASP A 56 9.31 -5.26 9.86
C ASP A 56 9.12 -4.05 8.92
N LEU A 57 8.44 -3.00 9.40
CA LEU A 57 8.22 -1.78 8.61
C LEU A 57 9.52 -1.01 8.36
N GLU A 58 10.56 -1.20 9.19
CA GLU A 58 11.85 -0.54 8.99
C GLU A 58 12.51 -0.95 7.66
N LEU A 59 12.09 -2.08 7.07
CA LEU A 59 12.57 -2.52 5.76
C LEU A 59 12.30 -1.50 4.65
N LEU A 60 11.23 -0.70 4.77
CA LEU A 60 10.90 0.35 3.80
C LEU A 60 11.96 1.47 3.73
N VAL A 61 12.82 1.58 4.75
CA VAL A 61 13.88 2.59 4.82
C VAL A 61 15.27 1.93 4.77
N LYS A 62 15.43 0.78 5.44
CA LYS A 62 16.73 0.08 5.53
C LYS A 62 17.08 -0.66 4.24
N ALA A 63 16.10 -1.22 3.56
CA ALA A 63 16.29 -2.03 2.36
C ALA A 63 15.17 -1.77 1.33
N PRO A 64 15.00 -0.51 0.88
CA PRO A 64 13.89 -0.15 0.02
C PRO A 64 13.95 -0.85 -1.35
N VAL A 65 12.83 -1.43 -1.80
CA VAL A 65 12.67 -1.97 -3.16
C VAL A 65 12.71 -0.82 -4.18
N VAL A 66 12.10 0.31 -3.85
CA VAL A 66 12.24 1.57 -4.59
C VAL A 66 12.47 2.74 -3.63
N PRO A 67 13.21 3.79 -4.00
CA PRO A 67 13.51 4.91 -3.10
C PRO A 67 12.27 5.56 -2.46
N GLN A 68 11.15 5.58 -3.19
CA GLN A 68 9.88 6.15 -2.74
C GLN A 68 9.23 5.36 -1.59
N ASP A 69 9.65 4.13 -1.28
CA ASP A 69 9.10 3.36 -0.17
C ASP A 69 9.27 4.07 1.19
N ALA A 70 10.30 4.91 1.32
CA ALA A 70 10.47 5.80 2.48
C ALA A 70 9.27 6.76 2.68
N MET A 71 8.55 7.13 1.62
CA MET A 71 7.34 7.96 1.73
C MET A 71 6.20 7.21 2.41
N VAL A 72 6.06 5.91 2.12
CA VAL A 72 5.05 5.05 2.76
C VAL A 72 5.40 4.81 4.22
N TYR A 73 6.69 4.62 4.54
CA TYR A 73 7.17 4.58 5.92
C TYR A 73 6.81 5.87 6.66
N ASN A 74 7.19 7.03 6.13
CA ASN A 74 6.92 8.32 6.75
C ASN A 74 5.43 8.55 6.99
N TYR A 75 4.60 8.15 6.01
CA TYR A 75 3.16 8.19 6.17
C TYR A 75 2.68 7.30 7.32
N LEU A 76 3.10 6.04 7.37
CA LEU A 76 2.67 5.07 8.38
C LEU A 76 3.15 5.39 9.80
N VAL A 77 4.31 6.05 9.92
CA VAL A 77 4.93 6.36 11.22
C VAL A 77 4.51 7.72 11.74
N TYR A 78 4.45 8.74 10.88
CA TYR A 78 4.25 10.13 11.32
C TYR A 78 2.87 10.72 10.98
N GLU A 79 2.23 10.29 9.89
CA GLU A 79 0.94 10.87 9.45
C GLU A 79 -0.28 9.99 9.81
N PHE A 80 -0.08 8.68 10.00
CA PHE A 80 -1.16 7.74 10.23
C PHE A 80 -1.68 7.79 11.67
N ASN A 81 -2.91 8.30 11.83
CA ASN A 81 -3.60 8.36 13.12
C ASN A 81 -4.81 7.39 13.18
N GLY A 82 -4.62 6.15 12.75
CA GLY A 82 -5.64 5.09 12.82
C GLY A 82 -6.70 5.09 11.70
N LYS A 83 -6.67 6.08 10.81
CA LYS A 83 -7.48 6.14 9.59
C LYS A 83 -6.61 6.51 8.40
N PHE A 84 -6.79 5.81 7.30
CA PHE A 84 -6.12 6.15 6.06
C PHE A 84 -6.77 7.38 5.42
N ILE A 85 -5.97 8.42 5.25
CA ILE A 85 -6.35 9.66 4.58
C ILE A 85 -5.44 9.89 3.37
N LYS A 86 -5.97 10.56 2.35
CA LYS A 86 -5.19 10.96 1.18
C LYS A 86 -4.22 12.07 1.60
N THR A 87 -2.92 11.85 1.42
CA THR A 87 -1.88 12.85 1.71
C THR A 87 -0.95 13.00 0.52
N LYS A 88 -0.10 14.04 0.57
CA LYS A 88 0.91 14.27 -0.48
C LYS A 88 1.86 13.10 -0.64
N LEU A 89 2.29 12.50 0.47
CA LEU A 89 3.24 11.38 0.47
C LEU A 89 2.68 10.20 -0.33
N LEU A 90 1.44 9.80 -0.02
CA LEU A 90 0.80 8.71 -0.75
C LEU A 90 0.47 9.08 -2.20
N ALA A 91 0.05 10.31 -2.47
CA ALA A 91 -0.21 10.76 -3.83
C ALA A 91 1.05 10.78 -4.70
N GLN A 92 2.19 11.15 -4.12
CA GLN A 92 3.47 11.14 -4.81
C GLN A 92 3.94 9.70 -5.06
N TYR A 93 3.87 8.85 -4.04
CA TYR A 93 4.19 7.43 -4.18
C TYR A 93 3.34 6.74 -5.26
N GLU A 94 2.03 6.96 -5.25
CA GLU A 94 1.11 6.41 -6.26
C GLU A 94 1.52 6.85 -7.68
N LYS A 95 1.80 8.14 -7.86
CA LYS A 95 2.18 8.70 -9.16
C LYS A 95 3.51 8.15 -9.67
N GLU A 96 4.49 7.99 -8.78
CA GLU A 96 5.87 7.64 -9.15
C GLU A 96 6.12 6.12 -9.23
N VAL A 97 5.38 5.32 -8.45
CA VAL A 97 5.63 3.88 -8.34
C VAL A 97 4.50 3.05 -8.96
N MET A 98 3.25 3.39 -8.67
CA MET A 98 2.13 2.56 -9.09
C MET A 98 1.73 2.79 -10.54
N LYS A 99 1.95 3.99 -11.08
CA LYS A 99 1.52 4.34 -12.43
C LYS A 99 2.06 3.37 -13.51
N ASP A 100 3.31 2.95 -13.38
CA ASP A 100 3.94 2.04 -14.34
C ASP A 100 3.46 0.59 -14.14
N GLN A 101 3.27 0.15 -12.90
CA GLN A 101 2.73 -1.17 -12.58
C GLN A 101 1.29 -1.32 -13.09
N LEU A 102 0.48 -0.28 -12.93
CA LEU A 102 -0.91 -0.27 -13.35
C LEU A 102 -1.05 -0.18 -14.86
N LYS A 103 -0.19 0.60 -15.53
CA LYS A 103 -0.12 0.62 -16.98
C LYS A 103 0.21 -0.77 -17.53
N ALA A 104 1.20 -1.44 -16.95
CA ALA A 104 1.56 -2.81 -17.32
C ALA A 104 0.41 -3.80 -17.07
N MET A 105 -0.31 -3.69 -15.95
CA MET A 105 -1.48 -4.53 -15.66
C MET A 105 -2.65 -4.28 -16.63
N GLU A 106 -2.89 -3.02 -17.00
CA GLU A 106 -3.94 -2.64 -17.95
C GLU A 106 -3.60 -3.15 -19.36
N GLU A 107 -2.34 -3.04 -19.78
CA GLU A 107 -1.84 -3.61 -21.04
C GLU A 107 -1.97 -5.14 -21.06
N LEU A 108 -1.60 -5.83 -19.97
CA LEU A 108 -1.82 -7.28 -19.83
C LEU A 108 -3.30 -7.66 -19.88
N ARG A 109 -4.18 -6.89 -19.22
CA ARG A 109 -5.63 -7.09 -19.27
C ARG A 109 -6.16 -7.00 -20.70
N GLN A 110 -5.67 -6.03 -21.48
CA GLN A 110 -6.06 -5.84 -22.87
C GLN A 110 -5.49 -6.92 -23.80
N SER A 111 -4.28 -7.42 -23.53
CA SER A 111 -3.67 -8.49 -24.32
C SER A 111 -4.27 -9.88 -24.06
N GLU A 112 -4.75 -10.14 -22.83
CA GLU A 112 -5.31 -11.44 -22.44
C GLU A 112 -6.84 -11.54 -22.54
N GLY A 113 -7.53 -10.48 -22.94
CA GLY A 113 -8.97 -10.51 -23.21
C GLY A 113 -9.86 -10.81 -22.00
N TRP A 114 -9.38 -10.56 -20.77
CA TRP A 114 -10.16 -10.80 -19.55
C TRP A 114 -11.10 -9.62 -19.22
N THR A 115 -12.40 -9.90 -19.16
CA THR A 115 -13.45 -9.01 -18.61
C THR A 115 -14.13 -9.68 -17.42
N PHE A 116 -14.21 -9.00 -16.27
CA PHE A 116 -15.09 -9.36 -15.15
C PHE A 116 -16.54 -8.95 -15.42
#